data_AF-A0A535IIQ8-F1
#
_entry.id   AF-A0A535IIQ8-F1
#
_cell.length_a   1.000
_cell.length_b   1.000
_cell.length_c   1.000
_cell.angle_alpha   90.00
_cell.angle_beta   90.00
_cell.angle_gamma   90.00
#
_symmetry.space_group_name_H-M   'P 1'
#
loop_
_entity.id
_entity.type
_entity.pdbx_description
1 polymer ?
#
loop_
_entity_poly.entity_id
_entity_poly.type
_entity_poly.pdbx_seq_one_letter_code
_entity_poly.pdbx_strand_id
1 'polypeptide(L)'
;MRRVGHYFSAHPLGRKITQLQGDSREFDFRAFYGKADLIFIDANHDYAYVKSDSAEALKMLSERGTVIWHDYPNSLGVSECLSELKCDLALHHIWETTLACYSRASKAGA
;
A
#
# COMPACT_ATOMS: atom_id res chain seq x y z
N MET A 1 27.35 5.88 0.45
CA MET A 1 25.95 5.59 0.84
C MET A 1 25.03 6.39 -0.07
N ARG A 2 24.05 5.77 -0.75
CA ARG A 2 23.10 6.51 -1.61
C ARG A 2 22.05 7.19 -0.73
N ARG A 3 21.78 8.47 -0.96
CA ARG A 3 20.73 9.24 -0.26
C ARG A 3 19.36 8.75 -0.71
N VAL A 4 18.41 8.62 0.22
CA VAL A 4 17.01 8.32 -0.14
C VAL A 4 16.50 9.40 -1.10
N GLY A 5 15.84 8.98 -2.18
CA GLY A 5 15.34 9.87 -3.24
C GLY A 5 16.36 10.25 -4.32
N HIS A 6 17.59 9.74 -4.26
CA HIS A 6 18.63 9.99 -5.25
C HIS A 6 18.16 9.74 -6.69
N TYR A 7 17.44 8.65 -6.95
CA TYR A 7 16.97 8.26 -8.29
C TYR A 7 16.01 9.25 -8.96
N PHE A 8 15.22 10.00 -8.19
CA PHE A 8 14.25 10.94 -8.76
C PHE A 8 14.63 12.41 -8.56
N SER A 9 15.50 12.73 -7.60
CA SER A 9 15.83 14.11 -7.24
C SER A 9 16.42 14.93 -8.39
N ALA A 10 17.23 14.32 -9.25
CA ALA A 10 17.80 14.95 -10.45
C ALA A 10 16.97 14.73 -11.71
N HIS A 11 15.88 13.96 -11.63
CA HIS A 11 15.06 13.64 -12.79
C HIS A 11 14.07 14.79 -13.07
N PRO A 12 13.81 15.17 -14.34
CA PRO A 12 12.85 16.24 -14.67
C PRO A 12 11.43 16.02 -14.14
N LEU A 13 11.05 14.75 -13.91
CA LEU A 13 9.77 14.37 -13.29
C LEU A 13 9.80 14.34 -11.76
N GLY A 14 10.96 14.56 -11.13
CA GLY A 14 11.12 14.61 -9.67
C GLY A 14 10.21 15.64 -9.00
N ARG A 15 9.87 16.73 -9.71
CA ARG A 15 8.88 17.74 -9.26
C ARG A 15 7.47 17.20 -9.02
N LYS A 16 7.14 16.00 -9.54
CA LYS A 16 5.86 15.32 -9.31
C LYS A 16 5.91 14.39 -8.10
N ILE A 17 7.07 14.22 -7.46
CA ILE A 17 7.30 13.30 -6.36
C ILE A 17 7.52 14.11 -5.09
N THR A 18 6.64 13.92 -4.11
CA THR A 18 6.84 14.44 -2.76
C THR A 18 7.35 13.31 -1.88
N GLN A 19 8.55 13.47 -1.32
CA GLN A 19 9.09 12.52 -0.35
C GLN A 19 8.68 12.94 1.06
N LEU A 20 8.04 12.02 1.78
CA LEU A 20 7.73 12.16 3.19
C LEU A 20 8.72 11.32 3.98
N GLN A 21 9.22 11.85 5.10
CA GLN A 21 10.17 11.17 5.97
C GLN A 21 9.56 11.01 7.36
N GLY A 22 9.56 9.79 7.89
CA GLY A 22 9.01 9.44 9.19
C GLY A 22 8.85 7.93 9.34
N ASP A 23 8.61 7.46 10.57
CA ASP A 23 8.13 6.10 10.84
C ASP A 23 6.66 6.02 10.42
N SER A 24 6.29 5.06 9.56
CA SER A 24 4.90 4.91 9.09
C SER A 24 3.92 4.60 10.22
N ARG A 25 4.38 4.12 11.38
CA ARG A 25 3.51 3.87 12.53
C ARG A 25 3.13 5.13 13.29
N GLU A 26 3.92 6.19 13.15
CA GLU A 26 3.74 7.45 13.89
C GLU A 26 3.39 8.63 12.97
N PHE A 27 3.57 8.47 11.65
CA PHE A 27 3.32 9.51 10.67
C PHE A 27 1.82 9.87 10.62
N ASP A 28 1.53 11.18 10.60
CA ASP A 28 0.16 11.69 10.50
C ASP A 28 -0.33 11.67 9.05
N PHE A 29 -1.05 10.61 8.67
CA PHE A 29 -1.61 10.46 7.33
C PHE A 29 -2.91 11.21 7.09
N ARG A 30 -3.46 11.96 8.07
CA ARG A 30 -4.78 12.62 7.93
C ARG A 30 -4.88 13.52 6.71
N ALA A 31 -3.78 14.15 6.30
CA ALA A 31 -3.74 14.99 5.10
C ALA A 31 -4.03 14.20 3.80
N PHE A 32 -3.90 12.88 3.80
CA PHE A 32 -4.05 11.98 2.65
C PHE A 32 -5.33 11.13 2.68
N TYR A 33 -6.13 11.22 3.75
CA TYR A 33 -7.36 10.43 3.90
C TYR A 33 -8.36 10.69 2.76
N GLY A 34 -8.80 9.61 2.12
CA GLY A 34 -9.72 9.64 0.97
C GLY A 34 -9.13 10.18 -0.34
N LYS A 35 -7.80 10.37 -0.46
CA LYS A 35 -7.18 11.06 -1.60
C LYS A 35 -6.35 10.18 -2.53
N ALA A 36 -5.97 8.99 -2.10
CA ALA A 36 -5.05 8.14 -2.88
C ALA A 36 -5.83 7.18 -3.80
N ASP A 37 -5.64 7.32 -5.11
CA ASP A 37 -6.21 6.39 -6.11
C ASP A 37 -5.39 5.10 -6.23
N LEU A 38 -4.12 5.13 -5.83
CA LEU A 38 -3.25 3.96 -5.79
C LEU A 38 -2.35 4.03 -4.56
N ILE A 39 -2.29 2.93 -3.82
CA ILE A 39 -1.36 2.73 -2.71
C ILE A 39 -0.61 1.42 -2.93
N PHE A 40 0.71 1.45 -2.81
CA PHE A 40 1.58 0.29 -2.96
C PHE A 40 2.36 0.08 -1.66
N ILE A 41 2.21 -1.10 -1.05
CA ILE A 41 2.82 -1.46 0.23
C ILE A 41 3.89 -2.52 -0.02
N ASP A 42 5.15 -2.12 0.18
CA ASP A 42 6.36 -2.93 0.06
C ASP A 42 7.36 -2.47 1.13
N ALA A 43 6.96 -2.65 2.39
CA ALA A 43 7.64 -2.13 3.56
C ALA A 43 8.15 -3.28 4.43
N ASN A 44 7.81 -3.29 5.72
CA ASN A 44 8.19 -4.34 6.65
C ASN A 44 7.26 -5.56 6.51
N HIS A 45 7.81 -6.77 6.69
CA HIS A 45 7.11 -8.05 6.48
C HIS A 45 6.57 -8.70 7.75
N ASP A 46 6.80 -8.10 8.92
CA ASP A 46 6.24 -8.52 10.20
C ASP A 46 4.75 -8.15 10.25
N TYR A 47 3.92 -9.10 10.68
CA TYR A 47 2.46 -8.98 10.73
C TYR A 47 1.97 -7.64 11.32
N ALA A 48 2.55 -7.20 12.44
CA ALA A 48 2.12 -5.98 13.12
C ALA A 48 2.32 -4.72 12.26
N TYR A 49 3.39 -4.67 11.47
CA TYR A 49 3.66 -3.56 10.57
C TYR A 49 2.75 -3.61 9.35
N VAL A 50 2.60 -4.79 8.73
CA VAL A 50 1.67 -4.98 7.60
C VAL A 50 0.25 -4.58 8.00
N LYS A 51 -0.20 -4.97 9.20
CA LYS A 51 -1.51 -4.60 9.72
C LYS A 51 -1.67 -3.10 9.91
N SER A 52 -0.65 -2.43 10.47
CA SER A 52 -0.67 -0.98 10.67
C SER A 52 -0.69 -0.22 9.34
N ASP A 53 0.21 -0.59 8.41
CA ASP A 53 0.31 0.03 7.10
C ASP A 53 -0.97 -0.19 6.29
N SER A 54 -1.56 -1.38 6.35
CA SER A 54 -2.82 -1.71 5.69
C SER A 54 -3.99 -0.88 6.24
N ALA A 55 -4.07 -0.69 7.55
CA ALA A 55 -5.11 0.11 8.18
C ALA A 55 -5.04 1.58 7.75
N GLU A 56 -3.84 2.18 7.72
CA GLU A 56 -3.66 3.56 7.22
C GLU A 56 -3.91 3.66 5.71
N ALA A 57 -3.47 2.67 4.93
CA ALA A 57 -3.73 2.63 3.50
C ALA A 57 -5.24 2.65 3.18
N LEU A 58 -6.03 1.85 3.90
CA LEU A 58 -7.49 1.82 3.70
C LEU A 58 -8.18 3.16 4.04
N LYS A 59 -7.65 3.93 4.99
CA LYS A 59 -8.13 5.30 5.30
C LYS A 59 -7.72 6.31 4.23
N MET A 60 -6.49 6.20 3.72
CA MET A 60 -5.96 7.03 2.64
C MET A 60 -6.64 6.80 1.28
N LEU A 61 -7.12 5.58 1.05
CA LEU A 61 -7.72 5.17 -0.22
C LEU A 61 -8.91 6.07 -0.60
N SER A 62 -8.93 6.55 -1.84
CA SER A 62 -10.06 7.28 -2.42
C SER A 62 -11.23 6.33 -2.73
N GLU A 63 -12.39 6.84 -3.12
CA GLU A 63 -13.54 6.02 -3.53
C GLU A 63 -13.25 5.12 -4.75
N ARG A 64 -12.26 5.49 -5.57
CA ARG A 64 -11.84 4.74 -6.77
C ARG A 64 -10.54 3.98 -6.54
N GLY A 65 -10.01 4.02 -5.32
CA GLY A 65 -8.64 3.64 -5.05
C GLY A 65 -8.40 2.13 -5.07
N THR A 66 -7.15 1.77 -5.34
CA THR A 66 -6.64 0.40 -5.28
C THR A 66 -5.44 0.33 -4.34
N VAL A 67 -5.42 -0.67 -3.46
CA VAL A 67 -4.26 -1.01 -2.64
C VAL A 67 -3.61 -2.26 -3.22
N ILE A 68 -2.28 -2.23 -3.32
CA ILE A 68 -1.45 -3.36 -3.76
C ILE A 68 -0.46 -3.67 -2.64
N TRP A 69 -0.38 -4.94 -2.26
CA TRP A 69 0.60 -5.47 -1.32
C TRP A 69 1.60 -6.34 -2.07
N HIS A 70 2.88 -6.15 -1.77
CA HIS A 70 3.97 -6.99 -2.27
C HIS A 70 4.25 -8.17 -1.32
N ASP A 71 5.04 -9.15 -1.78
CA ASP A 71 5.44 -10.36 -1.06
C ASP A 71 4.30 -11.28 -0.58
N TYR A 72 3.15 -11.26 -1.25
CA TYR A 72 2.10 -12.26 -1.06
C TYR A 72 2.18 -13.36 -2.14
N PRO A 73 2.21 -14.66 -1.78
CA PRO A 73 2.11 -15.24 -0.44
C PRO A 73 3.48 -15.58 0.20
N ASN A 74 4.58 -15.00 -0.29
CA ASN A 74 5.94 -15.41 0.07
C ASN A 74 6.36 -15.00 1.50
N SER A 75 5.75 -13.95 2.06
CA SER A 75 5.96 -13.52 3.44
C SER A 75 4.86 -14.05 4.35
N LEU A 76 5.26 -14.64 5.49
CA LEU A 76 4.31 -15.13 6.50
C LEU A 76 3.48 -13.99 7.08
N GLY A 77 4.12 -12.90 7.53
CA GLY A 77 3.40 -11.77 8.14
C GLY A 77 2.47 -11.05 7.15
N VAL A 78 2.86 -10.97 5.88
CA VAL A 78 1.98 -10.48 4.81
C VAL A 78 0.81 -11.44 4.60
N SER A 79 1.08 -12.74 4.46
CA SER A 79 0.05 -13.74 4.20
C SER A 79 -0.97 -13.87 5.33
N GLU A 80 -0.53 -13.82 6.59
CA GLU A 80 -1.39 -13.80 7.77
C GLU A 80 -2.30 -12.57 7.77
N CYS A 81 -1.74 -11.38 7.59
CA CYS A 81 -2.51 -10.15 7.57
C CYS A 81 -3.53 -10.11 6.41
N LEU A 82 -3.12 -10.50 5.20
CA LEU A 82 -4.02 -10.53 4.06
C LEU A 82 -5.10 -11.62 4.17
N SER A 83 -4.82 -12.72 4.85
CA SER A 83 -5.83 -13.75 5.13
C SER A 83 -6.92 -13.22 6.06
N GLU A 84 -6.58 -12.42 7.07
CA GLU A 84 -7.57 -11.72 7.91
C GLU A 84 -8.39 -10.72 7.09
N LEU A 85 -7.72 -9.85 6.33
CA LEU A 85 -8.38 -8.80 5.55
C LEU A 85 -9.32 -9.37 4.46
N LYS A 86 -9.04 -10.56 3.95
CA LYS A 86 -9.85 -11.21 2.92
C LYS A 86 -11.25 -11.59 3.40
N CYS A 87 -11.49 -11.63 4.71
CA CYS A 87 -12.83 -11.80 5.28
C CYS A 87 -13.74 -10.60 5.02
N ASP A 88 -13.18 -9.39 4.96
CA ASP A 88 -13.92 -8.14 4.79
C ASP A 88 -13.75 -7.51 3.41
N LEU A 89 -12.64 -7.83 2.72
CA LEU A 89 -12.24 -7.24 1.45
C LEU A 89 -12.14 -8.30 0.35
N ALA A 90 -12.64 -7.96 -0.83
CA ALA A 90 -12.44 -8.76 -2.05
C ALA A 90 -10.98 -8.62 -2.52
N LEU A 91 -10.07 -9.34 -1.85
CA LEU A 91 -8.66 -9.40 -2.19
C LEU A 91 -8.42 -10.41 -3.31
N HIS A 92 -7.64 -9.99 -4.30
CA HIS A 92 -7.26 -10.79 -5.46
C HIS A 92 -5.74 -10.95 -5.49
N HIS A 93 -5.28 -12.18 -5.67
CA HIS A 93 -3.88 -12.44 -6.00
C HIS A 93 -3.68 -12.21 -7.50
N ILE A 94 -2.66 -11.45 -7.86
CA ILE A 94 -2.26 -11.28 -9.26
C ILE A 94 -1.46 -12.52 -9.64
N TRP A 95 -2.07 -13.34 -10.49
CA TRP A 95 -1.54 -14.64 -10.90
C TRP A 95 -0.07 -14.54 -11.35
N GLU A 96 0.74 -15.53 -10.95
CA GLU A 96 2.18 -15.61 -11.25
C GLU A 96 3.04 -14.43 -10.76
N THR A 97 2.55 -13.68 -9.77
CA THR A 97 3.33 -12.62 -9.11
C THR A 97 3.31 -12.76 -7.60
N THR A 98 4.07 -11.91 -6.92
CA THR A 98 4.02 -11.72 -5.47
C THR A 98 3.05 -10.61 -5.03
N LEU A 99 2.14 -10.19 -5.92
CA LEU A 99 1.26 -9.05 -5.70
C LEU A 99 -0.17 -9.49 -5.36
N ALA A 100 -0.71 -8.98 -4.27
CA ALA A 100 -2.14 -9.02 -3.98
C ALA A 100 -2.75 -7.62 -4.09
N CYS A 101 -4.00 -7.51 -4.48
CA CYS A 101 -4.68 -6.23 -4.59
C CYS A 101 -6.13 -6.26 -4.10
N TYR A 102 -6.59 -5.08 -3.67
CA TYR A 102 -7.98 -4.75 -3.39
C TYR A 102 -8.32 -3.46 -4.12
N SER A 103 -9.46 -3.41 -4.80
CA SER A 103 -9.93 -2.20 -5.49
C SER A 103 -11.35 -1.87 -5.05
N ARG A 104 -11.63 -0.59 -4.78
CA ARG A 104 -13.01 -0.12 -4.56
C ARG A 104 -13.81 0.00 -5.86
N ALA A 105 -13.11 0.16 -6.99
CA ALA A 105 -13.73 0.29 -8.30
C ALA A 105 -14.46 -0.99 -8.76
N SER A 106 -14.15 -2.16 -8.16
CA SER A 106 -14.80 -3.43 -8.50
C SER A 106 -16.25 -3.55 -8.02
N LYS A 107 -16.76 -2.61 -7.22
CA LYS A 107 -18.18 -2.61 -6.78
C LYS A 107 -19.17 -2.05 -7.81
N ALA A 108 -18.72 -1.54 -8.96
CA ALA A 108 -19.58 -1.05 -10.02
C ALA A 108 -19.72 -2.11 -11.14
N GLY A 109 -20.49 -3.16 -10.89
CA GLY A 109 -20.79 -4.15 -11.93
C GLY A 109 -21.09 -5.57 -11.41
N ALA A 110 -22.22 -5.72 -10.73
CA ALA A 110 -22.96 -6.99 -10.62
C ALA A 110 -24.46 -6.66 -10.61
#